data_AF-A0A1H5GVQ6-F1
#
_entry.id   AF-A0A1H5GVQ6-F1
#
_cell.length_a   1.000
_cell.length_b   1.000
_cell.length_c   1.000
_cell.angle_alpha   90.00
_cell.angle_beta   90.00
_cell.angle_gamma   90.00
#
_symmetry.space_group_name_H-M   'P 1'
#
loop_
_entity.id
_entity.type
_entity.pdbx_description
1 polymer ?
#
loop_
_entity_poly.entity_id
_entity_poly.type
_entity_poly.pdbx_seq_one_letter_code
_entity_poly.pdbx_strand_id
1 'polypeptide(L)'
;MGGVRAFCQNQEDLFRVSLGAYSDTTPEDGGVAIVSRWPIEQRVQYVYSQGCGADYLSNKGFVYVKLNRNGQAVHIIGTHAQAADTGCPDDKGTAVRASQFDELQNFISARGISLDQLVFIGGDFNVIKDSSEYHDMLARLQVNAPDSYAGSDTTFDTQRNGIANYQYSNHAPEYLDYIFVSRNHRQLPFWHNQALDTPAPRWTVNLAGATWQFQDYSDHSPVAGFTRADSATPTRASKPQQNLYGEVVLQSTTTGKTLRAGSSKANDWLKISGNGLEPESLFSLRNWYHPKSFCIRSGDYIEVESRRHPGYWLNWWLGGGGGNYAYYMKAGDSSNQLRIELPNNSGCLKDGDNIRLRDRDTVRGSDYYLQNWASGSWKEHLYLWSSSPANAEQFRVHLKRPAHYPDWSSKLHY
;
A
#
# COMPACT_ATOMS: atom_id res chain seq x y z
N MET A 1 -23.65 -30.11 -9.62
CA MET A 1 -23.73 -29.14 -8.50
C MET A 1 -22.91 -29.68 -7.35
N GLY A 2 -21.60 -29.42 -7.35
CA GLY A 2 -20.70 -29.84 -6.29
C GLY A 2 -20.53 -28.68 -5.31
N GLY A 3 -21.25 -28.71 -4.20
CA GLY A 3 -21.11 -27.72 -3.14
C GLY A 3 -19.74 -27.84 -2.50
N VAL A 4 -18.98 -26.75 -2.53
CA VAL A 4 -17.85 -26.53 -1.60
C VAL A 4 -18.48 -26.47 -0.21
N ARG A 5 -18.37 -27.55 0.56
CA ARG A 5 -18.68 -27.48 2.00
C ARG A 5 -17.60 -26.60 2.62
N ALA A 6 -18.00 -25.42 3.10
CA ALA A 6 -17.22 -24.68 4.07
C ALA A 6 -16.98 -25.62 5.26
N PHE A 7 -15.72 -25.96 5.50
CA PHE A 7 -15.35 -26.67 6.72
C PHE A 7 -15.37 -25.67 7.87
N CYS A 8 -16.10 -26.06 8.92
CA CYS A 8 -16.15 -25.49 10.26
C CYS A 8 -17.18 -24.36 10.48
N GLN A 9 -18.22 -24.69 11.26
CA GLN A 9 -19.24 -23.75 11.73
C GLN A 9 -18.94 -23.22 13.16
N ASN A 10 -18.01 -23.84 13.92
CA ASN A 10 -17.62 -23.46 15.29
C ASN A 10 -16.08 -23.55 15.53
N GLN A 11 -15.54 -22.76 16.46
CA GLN A 11 -14.09 -22.71 16.79
C GLN A 11 -13.54 -24.01 17.43
N GLU A 12 -14.38 -24.75 18.17
CA GLU A 12 -14.04 -26.08 18.71
C GLU A 12 -13.84 -27.15 17.61
N ASP A 13 -14.45 -26.97 16.43
CA ASP A 13 -14.22 -27.86 15.28
C ASP A 13 -12.93 -27.53 14.52
N LEU A 14 -12.36 -26.33 14.73
CA LEU A 14 -11.16 -25.84 14.03
C LEU A 14 -9.87 -26.29 14.73
N PHE A 15 -9.81 -26.18 16.06
CA PHE A 15 -8.62 -26.48 16.86
C PHE A 15 -8.83 -27.68 17.78
N ARG A 16 -7.82 -28.56 17.84
CA ARG A 16 -7.86 -29.72 18.75
C ARG A 16 -7.50 -29.36 20.19
N VAL A 17 -6.79 -28.24 20.39
CA VAL A 17 -6.32 -27.75 21.68
C VAL A 17 -6.32 -26.22 21.65
N SER A 18 -6.90 -25.61 22.68
CA SER A 18 -6.84 -24.18 22.96
C SER A 18 -5.98 -23.93 24.20
N LEU A 19 -4.97 -23.07 24.10
CA LEU A 19 -4.02 -22.76 25.17
C LEU A 19 -3.97 -21.24 25.42
N GLY A 20 -3.33 -20.85 26.52
CA GLY A 20 -3.11 -19.44 26.86
C GLY A 20 -4.35 -18.79 27.47
N ALA A 21 -4.46 -17.47 27.33
CA ALA A 21 -5.48 -16.64 27.98
C ALA A 21 -6.77 -16.49 27.14
N TYR A 22 -7.21 -17.55 26.49
CA TYR A 22 -8.41 -17.53 25.65
C TYR A 22 -9.66 -17.10 26.45
N SER A 23 -10.49 -16.25 25.86
CA SER A 23 -11.79 -15.88 26.38
C SER A 23 -12.85 -15.87 25.27
N ASP A 24 -14.01 -16.45 25.55
CA ASP A 24 -15.19 -16.46 24.66
C ASP A 24 -16.00 -15.15 24.72
N THR A 25 -15.62 -14.24 25.61
CA THR A 25 -16.26 -12.93 25.79
C THR A 25 -15.47 -11.78 25.18
N THR A 26 -14.31 -12.04 24.58
CA THR A 26 -13.58 -11.00 23.82
C THR A 26 -14.42 -10.56 22.62
N PRO A 27 -14.54 -9.25 22.36
CA PRO A 27 -15.30 -8.73 21.22
C PRO A 27 -14.84 -9.23 19.85
N GLU A 28 -13.56 -9.57 19.69
CA GLU A 28 -12.95 -9.99 18.42
C GLU A 28 -12.05 -11.22 18.57
N ASP A 29 -11.93 -12.01 17.50
CA ASP A 29 -10.98 -13.11 17.42
C ASP A 29 -9.54 -12.61 17.18
N GLY A 30 -8.56 -13.53 17.12
CA GLY A 30 -7.14 -13.18 16.97
C GLY A 30 -6.69 -12.84 15.54
N GLY A 31 -7.54 -13.05 14.52
CA GLY A 31 -7.24 -12.76 13.12
C GLY A 31 -6.19 -13.65 12.44
N VAL A 32 -5.78 -14.76 13.06
CA VAL A 32 -4.72 -15.64 12.55
C VAL A 32 -5.26 -16.98 12.08
N ALA A 33 -4.92 -17.37 10.85
CA ALA A 33 -5.23 -18.68 10.30
C ALA A 33 -4.06 -19.22 9.46
N ILE A 34 -3.96 -20.55 9.38
CA ILE A 34 -3.00 -21.24 8.51
C ILE A 34 -3.76 -22.19 7.58
N VAL A 35 -3.53 -22.04 6.27
CA VAL A 35 -4.04 -22.95 5.23
C VAL A 35 -2.89 -23.67 4.55
N SER A 36 -3.11 -24.92 4.13
CA SER A 36 -2.06 -25.76 3.56
C SER A 36 -2.61 -26.69 2.49
N ARG A 37 -1.80 -26.92 1.44
CA ARG A 37 -2.03 -27.98 0.43
C ARG A 37 -1.66 -29.38 0.95
N TRP A 38 -0.84 -29.44 2.00
CA TRP A 38 -0.41 -30.66 2.67
C TRP A 38 -1.35 -30.99 3.85
N PRO A 39 -1.55 -32.29 4.18
CA PRO A 39 -2.33 -32.69 5.34
C PRO A 39 -1.85 -32.03 6.63
N ILE A 40 -2.78 -31.47 7.39
CA ILE A 40 -2.55 -30.89 8.71
C ILE A 40 -2.85 -31.96 9.77
N GLU A 41 -1.80 -32.48 10.42
CA GLU A 41 -1.89 -33.56 11.42
C GLU A 41 -2.24 -33.03 12.82
N GLN A 42 -1.81 -31.81 13.14
CA GLN A 42 -2.07 -31.17 14.44
C GLN A 42 -2.39 -29.69 14.23
N ARG A 43 -3.29 -29.16 15.07
CA ARG A 43 -3.75 -27.76 15.08
C ARG A 43 -3.91 -27.33 16.53
N VAL A 44 -3.20 -26.29 16.93
CA VAL A 44 -3.26 -25.71 18.28
C VAL A 44 -3.37 -24.20 18.12
N GLN A 45 -4.26 -23.57 18.89
CA GLN A 45 -4.24 -22.13 19.08
C GLN A 45 -3.68 -21.79 20.46
N TYR A 46 -3.04 -20.64 20.57
CA TYR A 46 -2.55 -20.08 21.82
C TYR A 46 -2.87 -18.59 21.86
N VAL A 47 -3.58 -18.12 22.87
CA VAL A 47 -3.87 -16.70 23.10
C VAL A 47 -2.86 -16.12 24.08
N TYR A 48 -2.22 -15.02 23.71
CA TYR A 48 -1.19 -14.39 24.54
C TYR A 48 -1.75 -13.88 25.86
N SER A 49 -0.93 -13.93 26.91
CA SER A 49 -1.33 -13.50 28.25
C SER A 49 -1.41 -11.98 28.42
N GLN A 50 -0.70 -11.22 27.56
CA GLN A 50 -0.61 -9.77 27.63
C GLN A 50 -0.98 -9.12 26.29
N GLY A 51 -1.63 -7.96 26.40
CA GLY A 51 -2.05 -7.09 25.30
C GLY A 51 -2.26 -5.67 25.81
N CYS A 52 -2.45 -4.72 24.91
CA CYS A 52 -2.47 -3.30 25.23
C CYS A 52 -3.24 -2.49 24.18
N GLY A 53 -3.84 -1.37 24.58
CA GLY A 53 -4.70 -0.59 23.67
C GLY A 53 -5.88 -1.42 23.15
N ALA A 54 -6.26 -1.19 21.90
CA ALA A 54 -7.33 -1.93 21.25
C ALA A 54 -7.07 -3.46 21.18
N ASP A 55 -5.81 -3.87 21.11
CA ASP A 55 -5.42 -5.29 21.00
C ASP A 55 -5.80 -6.12 22.24
N TYR A 56 -6.03 -5.48 23.41
CA TYR A 56 -6.52 -6.18 24.61
C TYR A 56 -7.95 -6.73 24.43
N LEU A 57 -8.70 -6.22 23.44
CA LEU A 57 -10.07 -6.63 23.15
C LEU A 57 -10.15 -7.77 22.10
N SER A 58 -9.00 -8.27 21.65
CA SER A 58 -8.89 -9.37 20.68
C SER A 58 -8.16 -10.55 21.30
N ASN A 59 -8.55 -11.77 20.94
CA ASN A 59 -7.82 -13.00 21.28
C ASN A 59 -6.49 -13.13 20.48
N LYS A 60 -5.63 -12.09 20.47
CA LYS A 60 -4.34 -12.11 19.79
C LYS A 60 -3.44 -13.21 20.32
N GLY A 61 -2.66 -13.81 19.42
CA GLY A 61 -1.97 -15.05 19.73
C GLY A 61 -1.20 -15.64 18.56
N PHE A 62 -1.04 -16.95 18.60
CA PHE A 62 -0.48 -17.71 17.49
C PHE A 62 -1.23 -19.02 17.24
N VAL A 63 -1.16 -19.47 16.00
CA VAL A 63 -1.64 -20.76 15.55
C VAL A 63 -0.44 -21.64 15.22
N TYR A 64 -0.39 -22.83 15.81
CA TYR A 64 0.58 -23.87 15.48
C TYR A 64 -0.09 -24.97 14.64
N VAL A 65 0.58 -25.38 13.57
CA VAL A 65 0.23 -26.58 12.80
C VAL A 65 1.43 -27.49 12.61
N LYS A 66 1.18 -28.80 12.65
CA LYS A 66 2.10 -29.83 12.15
C LYS A 66 1.58 -30.34 10.82
N LEU A 67 2.37 -30.15 9.76
CA LEU A 67 2.08 -30.63 8.42
C LEU A 67 2.80 -31.95 8.13
N ASN A 68 2.19 -32.77 7.30
CA ASN A 68 2.82 -33.93 6.68
C ASN A 68 3.12 -33.63 5.21
N ARG A 69 4.37 -33.30 4.90
CA ARG A 69 4.85 -33.10 3.53
C ARG A 69 5.53 -34.37 3.05
N ASN A 70 4.78 -35.25 2.36
CA ASN A 70 5.29 -36.50 1.80
C ASN A 70 6.03 -37.38 2.83
N GLY A 71 5.45 -37.55 4.02
CA GLY A 71 6.03 -38.33 5.12
C GLY A 71 7.01 -37.54 6.01
N GLN A 72 7.33 -36.29 5.67
CA GLN A 72 8.17 -35.41 6.49
C GLN A 72 7.33 -34.43 7.30
N ALA A 73 7.57 -34.39 8.61
CA ALA A 73 6.95 -33.42 9.50
C ALA A 73 7.54 -32.03 9.29
N VAL A 74 6.66 -31.03 9.13
CA VAL A 74 7.02 -29.61 9.08
C VAL A 74 6.12 -28.86 10.06
N HIS A 75 6.70 -28.03 10.91
CA HIS A 75 5.99 -27.26 11.91
C HIS A 75 5.91 -25.80 11.47
N ILE A 76 4.71 -25.21 11.56
CA ILE A 76 4.49 -23.81 11.20
C ILE A 76 3.74 -23.15 12.35
N ILE A 77 4.27 -22.01 12.80
CA ILE A 77 3.64 -21.11 13.75
C ILE A 77 3.33 -19.81 13.00
N GLY A 78 2.06 -19.45 12.94
CA GLY A 78 1.55 -18.19 12.42
C GLY A 78 1.18 -17.28 13.58
N THR A 79 1.59 -16.02 13.59
CA THR A 79 1.28 -15.07 14.67
C THR A 79 0.98 -13.68 14.15
N HIS A 80 0.30 -12.87 14.96
CA HIS A 80 0.18 -11.43 14.79
C HIS A 80 0.35 -10.80 16.17
N ALA A 81 1.49 -10.16 16.38
CA ALA A 81 1.87 -9.60 17.68
C ALA A 81 1.17 -8.26 17.98
N GLN A 82 1.40 -7.72 19.17
CA GLN A 82 0.91 -6.42 19.61
C GLN A 82 1.34 -5.29 18.66
N ALA A 83 0.37 -4.53 18.17
CA ALA A 83 0.60 -3.36 17.32
C ALA A 83 1.06 -2.15 18.15
N ALA A 84 1.73 -1.20 17.48
CA ALA A 84 1.86 0.16 18.01
C ALA A 84 0.51 0.89 17.83
N ASP A 85 -0.04 1.41 18.92
CA ASP A 85 -1.32 2.13 18.92
C ASP A 85 -1.24 3.32 19.89
N THR A 86 -2.03 4.35 19.65
CA THR A 86 -2.27 5.46 20.59
C THR A 86 -2.67 4.99 22.00
N GLY A 87 -3.38 3.87 22.13
CA GLY A 87 -3.71 3.21 23.40
C GLY A 87 -2.56 2.38 24.01
N CYS A 88 -1.45 2.24 23.28
CA CYS A 88 -0.27 1.50 23.70
C CYS A 88 1.04 2.23 23.36
N PRO A 89 1.55 3.08 24.28
CA PRO A 89 2.84 3.75 24.11
C PRO A 89 3.95 2.76 23.75
N ASP A 90 4.89 3.18 22.91
CA ASP A 90 5.89 2.28 22.28
C ASP A 90 6.71 1.46 23.28
N ASP A 91 7.07 2.03 24.43
CA ASP A 91 7.80 1.32 25.49
C ASP A 91 6.98 0.16 26.06
N LYS A 92 5.70 0.38 26.30
CA LYS A 92 4.75 -0.65 26.73
C LYS A 92 4.47 -1.65 25.62
N GLY A 93 4.28 -1.19 24.37
CA GLY A 93 4.06 -2.06 23.21
C GLY A 93 5.23 -3.01 22.98
N THR A 94 6.45 -2.49 23.06
CA THR A 94 7.70 -3.26 22.97
C THR A 94 7.79 -4.31 24.07
N ALA A 95 7.49 -3.95 25.33
CA ALA A 95 7.52 -4.90 26.44
C ALA A 95 6.46 -6.00 26.30
N VAL A 96 5.27 -5.69 25.77
CA VAL A 96 4.23 -6.67 25.48
C VAL A 96 4.67 -7.62 24.36
N ARG A 97 5.20 -7.10 23.24
CA ARG A 97 5.74 -7.96 22.17
C ARG A 97 6.85 -8.88 22.69
N ALA A 98 7.75 -8.37 23.52
CA ALA A 98 8.79 -9.17 24.17
C ALA A 98 8.20 -10.35 24.99
N SER A 99 7.16 -10.12 25.79
CA SER A 99 6.51 -11.22 26.54
C SER A 99 5.78 -12.21 25.61
N GLN A 100 5.15 -11.72 24.55
CA GLN A 100 4.50 -12.56 23.53
C GLN A 100 5.51 -13.47 22.82
N PHE A 101 6.71 -12.96 22.51
CA PHE A 101 7.79 -13.75 21.91
C PHE A 101 8.33 -14.81 22.87
N ASP A 102 8.43 -14.50 24.18
CA ASP A 102 8.79 -15.48 25.20
C ASP A 102 7.74 -16.59 25.33
N GLU A 103 6.45 -16.25 25.33
CA GLU A 103 5.34 -17.22 25.36
C GLU A 103 5.39 -18.17 24.14
N LEU A 104 5.59 -17.62 22.94
CA LEU A 104 5.74 -18.39 21.71
C LEU A 104 6.95 -19.35 21.79
N GLN A 105 8.11 -18.85 22.23
CA GLN A 105 9.30 -19.69 22.32
C GLN A 105 9.20 -20.77 23.40
N ASN A 106 8.55 -20.47 24.52
CA ASN A 106 8.25 -21.43 25.58
C ASN A 106 7.34 -22.56 25.06
N PHE A 107 6.33 -22.21 24.26
CA PHE A 107 5.47 -23.19 23.59
C PHE A 107 6.27 -24.13 22.68
N ILE A 108 7.15 -23.58 21.83
CA ILE A 108 8.00 -24.38 20.93
C ILE A 108 8.89 -25.33 21.74
N SER A 109 9.56 -24.81 22.77
CA SER A 109 10.50 -25.55 23.61
C SER A 109 9.81 -26.70 24.38
N ALA A 110 8.59 -26.47 24.87
CA ALA A 110 7.81 -27.47 25.59
C ALA A 110 7.25 -28.59 24.68
N ARG A 111 7.25 -28.39 23.35
CA ARG A 111 6.58 -29.30 22.42
C ARG A 111 7.34 -30.60 22.15
N GLY A 112 8.65 -30.62 22.42
CA GLY A 112 9.52 -31.77 22.15
C GLY A 112 9.62 -32.08 20.64
N ILE A 113 9.68 -31.04 19.80
CA ILE A 113 9.90 -31.20 18.36
C ILE A 113 11.32 -31.75 18.16
N SER A 114 11.47 -32.71 17.25
CA SER A 114 12.78 -33.31 17.00
C SER A 114 13.72 -32.31 16.32
N LEU A 115 15.00 -32.31 16.70
CA LEU A 115 16.00 -31.34 16.21
C LEU A 115 16.25 -31.44 14.70
N ASP A 116 15.88 -32.56 14.07
CA ASP A 116 15.98 -32.81 12.62
C ASP A 116 14.73 -32.37 11.82
N GLN A 117 13.70 -31.85 12.49
CA GLN A 117 12.48 -31.33 11.86
C GLN A 117 12.54 -29.83 11.62
N LEU A 118 11.80 -29.33 10.63
CA LEU A 118 11.73 -27.91 10.31
C LEU A 118 10.67 -27.21 11.16
N VAL A 119 11.01 -26.03 11.69
CA VAL A 119 10.09 -25.15 12.42
C VAL A 119 10.17 -23.74 11.83
N PHE A 120 9.06 -23.30 11.24
CA PHE A 120 8.87 -21.96 10.73
C PHE A 120 8.01 -21.14 11.69
N ILE A 121 8.36 -19.86 11.87
CA ILE A 121 7.61 -18.90 12.68
C ILE A 121 7.40 -17.66 11.82
N GLY A 122 6.16 -17.26 11.55
CA GLY A 122 5.91 -16.13 10.66
C GLY A 122 4.59 -15.40 10.88
N GLY A 123 4.49 -14.22 10.28
CA GLY A 123 3.34 -13.33 10.37
C GLY A 123 3.77 -11.87 10.55
N ASP A 124 2.85 -11.05 11.03
CA ASP A 124 3.12 -9.65 11.39
C ASP A 124 3.62 -9.57 12.83
N PHE A 125 4.90 -9.23 12.99
CA PHE A 125 5.51 -9.10 14.31
C PHE A 125 5.37 -7.71 14.88
N ASN A 126 4.94 -6.70 14.10
CA ASN A 126 4.92 -5.30 14.49
C ASN A 126 6.29 -4.80 15.01
N VAL A 127 7.38 -5.37 14.46
CA VAL A 127 8.77 -5.01 14.80
C VAL A 127 9.50 -4.54 13.55
N ILE A 128 9.96 -3.29 13.57
CA ILE A 128 10.67 -2.67 12.45
C ILE A 128 12.03 -3.36 12.24
N LYS A 129 12.30 -3.78 11.00
CA LYS A 129 13.54 -4.48 10.62
C LYS A 129 14.79 -3.69 10.99
N ASP A 130 15.81 -4.40 11.48
CA ASP A 130 17.13 -3.86 11.91
C ASP A 130 17.08 -2.88 13.10
N SER A 131 15.92 -2.71 13.76
CA SER A 131 15.83 -1.98 15.02
C SER A 131 16.45 -2.76 16.19
N SER A 132 16.64 -2.11 17.34
CA SER A 132 17.05 -2.82 18.57
C SER A 132 16.05 -3.91 18.98
N GLU A 133 14.76 -3.64 18.79
CA GLU A 133 13.69 -4.61 19.06
C GLU A 133 13.73 -5.80 18.10
N TYR A 134 14.11 -5.58 16.83
CA TYR A 134 14.31 -6.68 15.88
C TYR A 134 15.36 -7.67 16.35
N HIS A 135 16.51 -7.18 16.84
CA HIS A 135 17.55 -8.05 17.38
C HIS A 135 17.11 -8.79 18.66
N ASP A 136 16.33 -8.14 19.52
CA ASP A 136 15.74 -8.77 20.71
C ASP A 136 14.72 -9.86 20.33
N MET A 137 13.86 -9.58 19.35
CA MET A 137 12.90 -10.55 18.79
C MET A 137 13.61 -11.81 18.28
N LEU A 138 14.68 -11.67 17.47
CA LEU A 138 15.45 -12.81 16.97
C LEU A 138 16.06 -13.63 18.13
N ALA A 139 16.54 -12.95 19.18
CA ALA A 139 17.12 -13.59 20.34
C ALA A 139 16.07 -14.37 21.14
N ARG A 140 14.92 -13.76 21.43
CA ARG A 140 13.82 -14.39 22.18
C ARG A 140 13.22 -15.58 21.46
N LEU A 141 12.91 -15.43 20.17
CA LEU A 141 12.36 -16.50 19.33
C LEU A 141 13.38 -17.57 18.96
N GLN A 142 14.66 -17.39 19.32
CA GLN A 142 15.75 -18.29 18.96
C GLN A 142 15.74 -18.61 17.46
N VAL A 143 15.66 -17.57 16.64
CA VAL A 143 15.67 -17.68 15.17
C VAL A 143 16.91 -17.00 14.60
N ASN A 144 17.21 -17.31 13.35
CA ASN A 144 18.19 -16.56 12.57
C ASN A 144 17.46 -15.54 11.69
N ALA A 145 18.10 -14.40 11.44
CA ALA A 145 17.69 -13.52 10.35
C ALA A 145 17.73 -14.32 9.03
N PRO A 146 16.79 -14.10 8.09
CA PRO A 146 16.90 -14.62 6.73
C PRO A 146 18.23 -14.23 6.10
N ASP A 147 18.82 -15.13 5.34
CA ASP A 147 20.07 -14.88 4.61
C ASP A 147 19.91 -13.79 3.56
N SER A 148 18.68 -13.59 3.06
CA SER A 148 18.36 -12.51 2.14
C SER A 148 16.94 -11.97 2.31
N TYR A 149 16.86 -10.64 2.34
CA TYR A 149 15.63 -9.87 2.19
C TYR A 149 15.52 -9.37 0.73
N ALA A 150 14.79 -10.13 -0.08
CA ALA A 150 14.47 -9.79 -1.47
C ALA A 150 13.13 -9.03 -1.55
N GLY A 151 12.80 -8.47 -2.72
CA GLY A 151 11.54 -7.77 -2.90
C GLY A 151 11.55 -6.31 -2.41
N SER A 152 10.36 -5.83 -2.04
CA SER A 152 10.16 -4.51 -1.44
C SER A 152 10.98 -4.33 -0.17
N ASP A 153 11.43 -3.11 0.09
CA ASP A 153 12.13 -2.71 1.31
C ASP A 153 11.17 -2.49 2.49
N THR A 154 9.87 -2.56 2.25
CA THR A 154 8.77 -2.32 3.19
C THR A 154 7.68 -3.37 3.00
N THR A 155 7.01 -3.74 4.08
CA THR A 155 5.80 -4.58 4.05
C THR A 155 4.55 -3.76 4.35
N PHE A 156 4.68 -2.68 5.11
CA PHE A 156 3.65 -1.65 5.30
C PHE A 156 4.12 -0.34 4.67
N ASP A 157 3.46 0.16 3.63
CA ASP A 157 3.97 1.29 2.84
C ASP A 157 2.91 2.38 2.56
N THR A 158 2.91 3.42 3.38
CA THR A 158 2.00 4.58 3.28
C THR A 158 2.21 5.44 2.03
N GLN A 159 3.25 5.20 1.23
CA GLN A 159 3.56 5.96 0.03
C GLN A 159 3.11 5.24 -1.25
N ARG A 160 3.17 3.91 -1.26
CA ARG A 160 2.89 3.04 -2.43
C ARG A 160 1.67 2.13 -2.25
N ASN A 161 1.08 2.09 -1.06
CA ASN A 161 -0.15 1.35 -0.75
C ASN A 161 -1.29 2.32 -0.40
N GLY A 162 -2.41 2.18 -1.11
CA GLY A 162 -3.55 3.08 -1.00
C GLY A 162 -4.32 2.96 0.31
N ILE A 163 -4.42 1.74 0.82
CA ILE A 163 -5.13 1.44 2.06
C ILE A 163 -4.30 1.94 3.24
N ALA A 164 -2.98 1.67 3.23
CA ALA A 164 -2.06 2.16 4.27
C ALA A 164 -2.01 3.69 4.29
N ASN A 165 -1.94 4.34 3.13
CA ASN A 165 -1.98 5.80 3.05
C ASN A 165 -3.29 6.38 3.60
N TYR A 166 -4.43 5.80 3.21
CA TYR A 166 -5.73 6.27 3.67
C TYR A 166 -5.86 6.25 5.20
N GLN A 167 -5.36 5.19 5.84
CA GLN A 167 -5.41 5.05 7.30
C GLN A 167 -4.33 5.89 8.01
N TYR A 168 -3.11 5.93 7.45
CA TYR A 168 -1.90 6.40 8.13
C TYR A 168 -1.04 7.31 7.25
N SER A 169 -1.66 8.29 6.58
CA SER A 169 -1.01 9.15 5.56
C SER A 169 0.32 9.81 5.96
N ASN A 170 0.56 10.02 7.25
CA ASN A 170 1.77 10.64 7.79
C ASN A 170 2.77 9.65 8.42
N HIS A 171 2.44 8.36 8.50
CA HIS A 171 3.35 7.35 9.04
C HIS A 171 4.44 7.00 8.03
N ALA A 172 5.64 6.71 8.54
CA ALA A 172 6.73 6.23 7.71
C ALA A 172 6.44 4.79 7.23
N PRO A 173 6.85 4.41 6.02
CA PRO A 173 6.84 3.02 5.58
C PRO A 173 7.75 2.14 6.47
N GLU A 174 7.31 0.92 6.74
CA GLU A 174 7.95 -0.02 7.69
C GLU A 174 8.04 -1.44 7.10
N TYR A 175 8.94 -2.24 7.67
CA TYR A 175 9.04 -3.68 7.40
C TYR A 175 8.76 -4.42 8.69
N LEU A 176 7.62 -5.11 8.75
CA LEU A 176 7.02 -5.67 9.97
C LEU A 176 6.70 -7.17 9.86
N ASP A 177 6.59 -7.69 8.64
CA ASP A 177 6.16 -9.05 8.36
C ASP A 177 7.35 -9.96 8.06
N TYR A 178 7.44 -11.11 8.73
CA TYR A 178 8.57 -12.01 8.60
C TYR A 178 8.14 -13.47 8.54
N ILE A 179 9.01 -14.31 7.99
CA ILE A 179 8.94 -15.77 8.14
C ILE A 179 10.33 -16.25 8.49
N PHE A 180 10.53 -16.70 9.72
CA PHE A 180 11.81 -17.16 10.25
C PHE A 180 11.90 -18.68 10.32
N VAL A 181 13.14 -19.17 10.44
CA VAL A 181 13.47 -20.56 10.76
C VAL A 181 14.05 -20.60 12.17
N SER A 182 13.50 -21.46 13.03
CA SER A 182 14.05 -21.69 14.37
C SER A 182 15.49 -22.19 14.28
N ARG A 183 16.43 -21.57 15.00
CA ARG A 183 17.85 -21.98 15.04
C ARG A 183 18.10 -23.22 15.90
N ASN A 184 17.15 -23.59 16.76
CA ASN A 184 17.21 -24.78 17.61
C ASN A 184 16.79 -26.09 16.90
N HIS A 185 16.40 -26.00 15.63
CA HIS A 185 15.85 -27.13 14.85
C HIS A 185 16.59 -27.24 13.51
N ARG A 186 16.12 -28.08 12.59
CA ARG A 186 16.79 -28.29 11.30
C ARG A 186 17.00 -26.96 10.58
N GLN A 187 18.25 -26.68 10.25
CA GLN A 187 18.60 -25.51 9.46
C GLN A 187 18.47 -25.77 7.96
N LEU A 188 18.18 -24.71 7.23
CA LEU A 188 18.19 -24.69 5.78
C LEU A 188 19.51 -24.05 5.33
N PRO A 189 20.12 -24.52 4.22
CA PRO A 189 21.39 -23.93 3.74
C PRO A 189 21.27 -22.46 3.34
N PHE A 190 20.07 -22.03 2.95
CA PHE A 190 19.75 -20.66 2.59
C PHE A 190 18.26 -20.41 2.82
N TRP A 191 17.90 -19.22 3.30
CA TRP A 191 16.52 -18.81 3.57
C TRP A 191 16.26 -17.36 3.16
N HIS A 192 15.25 -17.17 2.31
CA HIS A 192 14.81 -15.85 1.85
C HIS A 192 13.53 -15.42 2.54
N ASN A 193 13.38 -14.11 2.73
CA ASN A 193 12.08 -13.45 2.81
C ASN A 193 11.97 -12.49 1.62
N GLN A 194 10.91 -12.62 0.83
CA GLN A 194 10.63 -11.75 -0.32
C GLN A 194 9.31 -11.01 -0.12
N ALA A 195 9.38 -9.70 0.13
CA ALA A 195 8.19 -8.85 0.21
C ALA A 195 7.68 -8.49 -1.19
N LEU A 196 6.41 -8.77 -1.48
CA LEU A 196 5.82 -8.63 -2.81
C LEU A 196 4.87 -7.44 -2.88
N ASP A 197 5.14 -6.49 -3.77
CA ASP A 197 4.36 -5.26 -3.97
C ASP A 197 3.24 -5.42 -5.01
N THR A 198 2.65 -6.62 -5.11
CA THR A 198 1.69 -6.99 -6.15
C THR A 198 0.42 -6.15 -6.07
N PRO A 199 0.06 -5.40 -7.13
CA PRO A 199 -1.18 -4.61 -7.15
C PRO A 199 -2.41 -5.51 -7.34
N ALA A 200 -3.52 -5.10 -6.73
CA ALA A 200 -4.82 -5.71 -6.96
C ALA A 200 -5.51 -5.12 -8.22
N PRO A 201 -6.47 -5.85 -8.82
CA PRO A 201 -7.48 -5.21 -9.66
C PRO A 201 -8.15 -4.07 -8.89
N ARG A 202 -8.52 -2.98 -9.57
CA ARG A 202 -9.21 -1.86 -8.92
C ARG A 202 -10.53 -2.33 -8.31
N TRP A 203 -10.78 -1.97 -7.06
CA TRP A 203 -12.04 -2.19 -6.36
C TRP A 203 -12.50 -0.90 -5.68
N THR A 204 -13.79 -0.83 -5.34
CA THR A 204 -14.43 0.39 -4.84
C THR A 204 -15.31 0.12 -3.62
N VAL A 205 -15.36 1.07 -2.70
CA VAL A 205 -16.27 1.05 -1.54
C VAL A 205 -17.08 2.34 -1.53
N ASN A 206 -18.38 2.21 -1.26
CA ASN A 206 -19.27 3.34 -1.07
C ASN A 206 -19.66 3.45 0.41
N LEU A 207 -19.41 4.60 1.04
CA LEU A 207 -19.78 4.87 2.42
C LEU A 207 -20.07 6.37 2.58
N ALA A 208 -21.12 6.69 3.33
CA ALA A 208 -21.52 8.07 3.62
C ALA A 208 -21.65 8.98 2.37
N GLY A 209 -22.02 8.41 1.22
CA GLY A 209 -22.18 9.15 -0.04
C GLY A 209 -20.88 9.43 -0.80
N ALA A 210 -19.72 8.95 -0.31
CA ALA A 210 -18.44 8.98 -1.00
C ALA A 210 -18.10 7.62 -1.61
N THR A 211 -17.36 7.64 -2.72
CA THR A 211 -16.80 6.43 -3.35
C THR A 211 -15.28 6.46 -3.22
N TRP A 212 -14.72 5.50 -2.49
CA TRP A 212 -13.27 5.26 -2.41
C TRP A 212 -12.87 4.16 -3.37
N GLN A 213 -11.65 4.25 -3.90
CA GLN A 213 -11.14 3.32 -4.90
C GLN A 213 -9.70 2.93 -4.56
N PHE A 214 -9.43 1.63 -4.53
CA PHE A 214 -8.11 1.11 -4.16
C PHE A 214 -7.60 0.11 -5.20
N GLN A 215 -6.28 -0.12 -5.19
CA GLN A 215 -5.57 -1.04 -6.08
C GLN A 215 -4.61 -1.95 -5.30
N ASP A 216 -4.93 -2.20 -4.03
CA ASP A 216 -4.16 -3.02 -3.10
C ASP A 216 -5.07 -4.09 -2.49
N TYR A 217 -4.51 -5.25 -2.12
CA TYR A 217 -5.27 -6.33 -1.50
C TYR A 217 -5.47 -6.12 0.01
N SER A 218 -4.48 -5.51 0.66
CA SER A 218 -4.40 -5.15 2.08
C SER A 218 -3.45 -3.95 2.18
N ASP A 219 -3.45 -3.25 3.31
CA ASP A 219 -2.43 -2.26 3.70
C ASP A 219 -1.03 -2.87 3.90
N HIS A 220 -0.93 -4.16 4.18
CA HIS A 220 0.32 -4.91 4.18
C HIS A 220 0.57 -5.64 2.85
N SER A 221 1.85 -5.76 2.50
CA SER A 221 2.36 -6.51 1.37
C SER A 221 2.74 -7.92 1.83
N PRO A 222 2.35 -8.98 1.09
CA PRO A 222 2.67 -10.35 1.50
C PRO A 222 4.18 -10.63 1.43
N VAL A 223 4.66 -11.49 2.33
CA VAL A 223 6.04 -12.00 2.35
C VAL A 223 6.08 -13.47 1.97
N ALA A 224 6.91 -13.83 0.99
CA ALA A 224 7.17 -15.21 0.59
C ALA A 224 8.48 -15.72 1.23
N GLY A 225 8.42 -16.88 1.90
CA GLY A 225 9.57 -17.57 2.47
C GLY A 225 10.00 -18.77 1.62
N PHE A 226 11.26 -18.84 1.19
CA PHE A 226 11.76 -19.93 0.35
C PHE A 226 13.27 -20.14 0.42
N THR A 227 13.74 -21.33 0.06
CA THR A 227 15.17 -21.68 0.08
C THR A 227 15.90 -21.40 -1.24
N ARG A 228 15.21 -21.56 -2.37
CA ARG A 228 15.74 -21.32 -3.71
C ARG A 228 14.70 -20.65 -4.60
N ALA A 229 15.14 -19.68 -5.38
CA ALA A 229 14.35 -19.07 -6.44
C ALA A 229 14.26 -20.00 -7.65
N ASP A 230 13.12 -19.97 -8.32
CA ASP A 230 12.87 -20.68 -9.57
C ASP A 230 12.40 -19.70 -10.66
N SER A 231 12.02 -20.23 -11.83
CA SER A 231 11.54 -19.40 -12.94
C SER A 231 10.24 -18.64 -12.65
N ALA A 232 9.50 -19.01 -11.59
CA ALA A 232 8.28 -18.33 -11.17
C ALA A 232 8.54 -17.28 -10.09
N THR A 233 9.75 -17.23 -9.51
CA THR A 233 10.10 -16.29 -8.45
C THR A 233 10.25 -14.87 -9.04
N PRO A 234 9.49 -13.88 -8.56
CA PRO A 234 9.61 -12.51 -9.05
C PRO A 234 11.02 -11.98 -8.83
N THR A 235 11.59 -11.30 -9.84
CA THR A 235 12.94 -10.71 -9.78
C THR A 235 12.92 -9.18 -9.72
N ARG A 236 11.74 -8.57 -9.87
CA ARG A 236 11.58 -7.13 -10.01
C ARG A 236 10.27 -6.66 -9.39
N ALA A 237 10.26 -5.42 -8.92
CA ALA A 237 9.10 -4.74 -8.37
C ALA A 237 7.93 -4.65 -9.36
N SER A 238 6.72 -4.84 -8.85
CA SER A 238 5.46 -4.63 -9.59
C SER A 238 5.07 -3.15 -9.61
N LYS A 239 5.49 -2.38 -8.61
CA LYS A 239 5.29 -0.93 -8.47
C LYS A 239 6.64 -0.21 -8.61
N PRO A 240 6.67 1.00 -9.19
CA PRO A 240 7.88 1.79 -9.27
C PRO A 240 8.28 2.35 -7.89
N GLN A 241 9.57 2.59 -7.70
CA GLN A 241 10.10 3.12 -6.44
C GLN A 241 9.71 4.60 -6.22
N GLN A 242 9.56 5.34 -7.31
CA GLN A 242 9.12 6.73 -7.36
C GLN A 242 7.69 6.83 -7.90
N ASN A 243 7.07 8.00 -7.74
CA ASN A 243 5.84 8.32 -8.45
C ASN A 243 6.06 8.23 -9.97
N LEU A 244 5.33 7.34 -10.64
CA LEU A 244 5.37 7.17 -12.10
C LEU A 244 5.01 8.46 -12.84
N TYR A 245 4.08 9.22 -12.27
CA TYR A 245 3.57 10.46 -12.84
C TYR A 245 4.17 11.69 -12.16
N GLY A 246 5.42 11.57 -11.67
CA GLY A 246 6.12 12.65 -10.97
C GLY A 246 6.60 13.80 -11.87
N GLU A 247 6.72 13.56 -13.18
CA GLU A 247 7.11 14.56 -14.18
C GLU A 247 6.24 14.41 -15.43
N VAL A 248 5.19 15.21 -15.49
CA VAL A 248 4.15 15.17 -16.53
C VAL A 248 4.01 16.54 -17.16
N VAL A 249 3.90 16.55 -18.49
CA VAL A 249 3.49 17.72 -19.26
C VAL A 249 2.10 17.47 -19.83
N LEU A 250 1.22 18.46 -19.68
CA LEU A 250 -0.13 18.44 -20.25
C LEU A 250 -0.18 19.38 -21.45
N GLN A 251 -0.24 18.82 -22.66
CA GLN A 251 -0.29 19.56 -23.92
C GLN A 251 -1.72 19.71 -24.40
N SER A 252 -2.20 20.94 -24.62
CA SER A 252 -3.52 21.16 -25.21
C SER A 252 -3.57 20.59 -26.62
N THR A 253 -4.56 19.76 -26.91
CA THR A 253 -4.74 19.18 -28.25
C THR A 253 -5.21 20.21 -29.27
N THR A 254 -5.76 21.33 -28.81
CA THR A 254 -6.25 22.41 -29.68
C THR A 254 -5.15 23.38 -30.10
N THR A 255 -4.22 23.72 -29.19
CA THR A 255 -3.19 24.75 -29.45
C THR A 255 -1.78 24.20 -29.64
N GLY A 256 -1.53 22.95 -29.24
CA GLY A 256 -0.18 22.37 -29.18
C GLY A 256 0.72 22.95 -28.09
N LYS A 257 0.27 23.99 -27.37
CA LYS A 257 0.98 24.57 -26.21
C LYS A 257 0.69 23.76 -24.95
N THR A 258 1.55 23.91 -23.95
CA THR A 258 1.46 23.15 -22.69
C THR A 258 0.91 24.00 -21.56
N LEU A 259 0.29 23.32 -20.60
CA LEU A 259 -0.07 23.92 -19.31
C LEU A 259 1.19 24.43 -18.63
N ARG A 260 1.10 25.62 -18.03
CA ARG A 260 2.24 26.34 -17.48
C ARG A 260 1.84 27.09 -16.21
N ALA A 261 2.56 26.83 -15.12
CA ALA A 261 2.51 27.58 -13.87
C ALA A 261 3.25 28.93 -13.97
N GLY A 262 3.02 29.81 -12.99
CA GLY A 262 3.76 31.07 -12.89
C GLY A 262 5.27 30.81 -12.74
N SER A 263 6.10 31.59 -13.45
CA SER A 263 7.56 31.43 -13.36
C SER A 263 8.15 31.99 -12.06
N SER A 264 7.59 33.12 -11.61
CA SER A 264 8.08 33.89 -10.46
C SER A 264 7.16 33.80 -9.26
N LYS A 265 5.83 33.95 -9.45
CA LYS A 265 4.85 33.83 -8.38
C LYS A 265 4.21 32.45 -8.42
N ALA A 266 4.30 31.74 -7.30
CA ALA A 266 3.79 30.38 -7.20
C ALA A 266 2.27 30.29 -7.32
N ASN A 267 1.53 31.35 -6.96
CA ASN A 267 0.07 31.41 -7.00
C ASN A 267 -0.50 32.18 -8.20
N ASP A 268 0.29 32.41 -9.26
CA ASP A 268 -0.24 32.98 -10.49
C ASP A 268 -1.24 32.02 -11.17
N TRP A 269 -2.12 32.60 -11.99
CA TRP A 269 -3.06 31.85 -12.81
C TRP A 269 -2.35 30.92 -13.80
N LEU A 270 -2.93 29.74 -13.99
CA LEU A 270 -2.43 28.78 -14.96
C LEU A 270 -2.79 29.17 -16.38
N LYS A 271 -1.83 28.97 -17.28
CA LYS A 271 -1.95 29.28 -18.70
C LYS A 271 -1.52 28.13 -19.58
N ILE A 272 -2.15 27.99 -20.74
CA ILE A 272 -1.79 27.06 -21.81
C ILE A 272 -0.93 27.84 -22.80
N SER A 273 0.32 28.07 -22.40
CA SER A 273 1.25 28.97 -23.10
C SER A 273 2.68 28.43 -23.17
N GLY A 274 2.95 27.29 -22.53
CA GLY A 274 4.27 26.70 -22.44
C GLY A 274 4.68 25.90 -23.68
N ASN A 275 5.94 25.48 -23.68
CA ASN A 275 6.50 24.60 -24.73
C ASN A 275 6.79 23.17 -24.23
N GLY A 276 6.74 22.93 -22.92
CA GLY A 276 6.87 21.60 -22.31
C GLY A 276 8.30 21.17 -22.02
N LEU A 277 9.27 22.05 -22.23
CA LEU A 277 10.67 21.85 -21.86
C LEU A 277 11.04 22.65 -20.61
N GLU A 278 10.25 23.66 -20.26
CA GLU A 278 10.47 24.50 -19.10
C GLU A 278 9.94 23.87 -17.80
N PRO A 279 10.55 24.17 -16.63
CA PRO A 279 10.09 23.66 -15.35
C PRO A 279 8.65 24.05 -14.99
N GLU A 280 8.17 25.19 -15.49
CA GLU A 280 6.80 25.67 -15.29
C GLU A 280 5.74 24.78 -15.94
N SER A 281 6.11 23.97 -16.92
CA SER A 281 5.22 23.00 -17.58
C SER A 281 5.32 21.59 -17.02
N LEU A 282 6.16 21.36 -16.01
CA LEU A 282 6.29 20.08 -15.35
C LEU A 282 5.39 20.01 -14.11
N PHE A 283 4.59 18.95 -14.04
CA PHE A 283 3.70 18.66 -12.92
C PHE A 283 3.92 17.26 -12.37
N SER A 284 3.61 17.05 -11.09
CA SER A 284 3.45 15.71 -10.53
C SER A 284 1.95 15.42 -10.39
N LEU A 285 1.48 14.36 -11.03
CA LEU A 285 0.14 13.83 -10.83
C LEU A 285 0.19 12.75 -9.74
N ARG A 286 -0.75 12.78 -8.80
CA ARG A 286 -0.89 11.76 -7.76
C ARG A 286 -2.34 11.32 -7.70
N ASN A 287 -2.62 10.03 -7.67
CA ASN A 287 -3.88 9.50 -7.17
C ASN A 287 -3.95 9.77 -5.65
N TRP A 288 -5.09 10.23 -5.14
CA TRP A 288 -5.24 10.58 -3.72
C TRP A 288 -4.76 9.53 -2.74
N TYR A 289 -5.00 8.26 -3.03
CA TYR A 289 -4.64 7.20 -2.11
C TYR A 289 -3.19 6.75 -2.32
N HIS A 290 -2.56 7.07 -3.45
CA HIS A 290 -1.21 6.60 -3.78
C HIS A 290 -0.26 7.78 -4.06
N PRO A 291 0.36 8.40 -3.03
CA PRO A 291 1.29 9.52 -3.23
C PRO A 291 2.39 9.21 -4.25
N LYS A 292 2.95 7.98 -4.19
CA LYS A 292 3.80 7.42 -5.24
C LYS A 292 2.94 6.55 -6.16
N SER A 293 2.19 7.23 -7.01
CA SER A 293 1.26 6.59 -7.93
C SER A 293 1.97 5.70 -8.95
N PHE A 294 1.45 4.48 -9.12
CA PHE A 294 1.94 3.51 -10.10
C PHE A 294 0.94 3.29 -11.24
N CYS A 295 -0.35 3.54 -11.02
CA CYS A 295 -1.41 3.38 -12.00
C CYS A 295 -2.53 4.40 -11.72
N ILE A 296 -2.66 5.41 -12.57
CA ILE A 296 -3.81 6.33 -12.59
C ILE A 296 -4.79 5.82 -13.66
N ARG A 297 -6.05 5.63 -13.32
CA ARG A 297 -7.11 5.15 -14.23
C ARG A 297 -8.19 6.19 -14.44
N SER A 298 -9.01 5.98 -15.46
CA SER A 298 -10.19 6.82 -15.70
C SER A 298 -11.13 6.78 -14.48
N GLY A 299 -11.54 7.97 -14.03
CA GLY A 299 -12.40 8.18 -12.86
C GLY A 299 -11.66 8.30 -11.53
N ASP A 300 -10.33 8.15 -11.51
CA ASP A 300 -9.54 8.37 -10.30
C ASP A 300 -9.55 9.85 -9.92
N TYR A 301 -9.60 10.10 -8.62
CA TYR A 301 -9.33 11.43 -8.07
C TYR A 301 -7.83 11.67 -8.04
N ILE A 302 -7.41 12.86 -8.47
CA ILE A 302 -6.00 13.20 -8.58
C ILE A 302 -5.68 14.56 -8.00
N GLU A 303 -4.44 14.70 -7.56
CA GLU A 303 -3.79 15.96 -7.26
C GLU A 303 -2.77 16.27 -8.34
N VAL A 304 -2.60 17.56 -8.65
CA VAL A 304 -1.63 18.04 -9.63
C VAL A 304 -0.75 19.07 -8.94
N GLU A 305 0.49 18.71 -8.67
CA GLU A 305 1.50 19.56 -8.02
C GLU A 305 2.39 20.23 -9.06
N SER A 306 2.78 21.50 -8.84
CA SER A 306 3.82 22.13 -9.64
C SER A 306 5.20 21.56 -9.32
N ARG A 307 6.01 21.24 -10.35
CA ARG A 307 7.44 20.93 -10.15
C ARG A 307 8.30 22.20 -10.04
N ARG A 308 7.82 23.33 -10.56
CA ARG A 308 8.48 24.64 -10.40
C ARG A 308 8.35 25.14 -8.97
N HIS A 309 7.18 24.93 -8.35
CA HIS A 309 6.84 25.36 -6.99
C HIS A 309 6.30 24.19 -6.17
N PRO A 310 7.15 23.30 -5.61
CA PRO A 310 6.71 22.20 -4.77
C PRO A 310 5.86 22.67 -3.59
N GLY A 311 4.86 21.88 -3.21
CA GLY A 311 3.86 22.24 -2.19
C GLY A 311 2.75 23.17 -2.70
N TYR A 312 2.75 23.55 -3.98
CA TYR A 312 1.66 24.28 -4.62
C TYR A 312 0.87 23.37 -5.58
N TRP A 313 -0.44 23.34 -5.38
CA TRP A 313 -1.34 22.36 -5.96
C TRP A 313 -2.43 23.01 -6.79
N LEU A 314 -2.86 22.32 -7.84
CA LEU A 314 -3.90 22.78 -8.74
C LEU A 314 -5.22 22.98 -7.98
N ASN A 315 -5.73 24.21 -8.00
CA ASN A 315 -6.99 24.58 -7.37
C ASN A 315 -7.65 25.71 -8.18
N TRP A 316 -8.93 25.96 -7.96
CA TRP A 316 -9.68 26.97 -8.70
C TRP A 316 -10.20 28.08 -7.79
N TRP A 317 -10.38 29.27 -8.35
CA TRP A 317 -10.74 30.46 -7.61
C TRP A 317 -12.23 30.76 -7.67
N LEU A 318 -12.77 31.21 -6.54
CA LEU A 318 -14.12 31.77 -6.45
C LEU A 318 -14.14 32.92 -5.45
N GLY A 319 -14.06 34.14 -5.97
CA GLY A 319 -13.97 35.34 -5.13
C GLY A 319 -14.35 36.64 -5.83
N GLY A 320 -14.91 36.55 -7.05
CA GLY A 320 -15.35 37.68 -7.85
C GLY A 320 -14.43 38.01 -9.03
N GLY A 321 -14.94 38.85 -9.93
CA GLY A 321 -14.23 39.31 -11.12
C GLY A 321 -14.09 38.25 -12.21
N GLY A 322 -13.27 38.57 -13.22
CA GLY A 322 -13.07 37.69 -14.39
C GLY A 322 -12.39 36.36 -14.07
N GLY A 323 -11.74 36.22 -12.92
CA GLY A 323 -11.02 35.02 -12.51
C GLY A 323 -11.88 33.94 -11.84
N ASN A 324 -13.18 34.16 -11.70
CA ASN A 324 -14.06 33.12 -11.17
C ASN A 324 -13.96 31.85 -12.02
N TYR A 325 -13.71 30.72 -11.35
CA TYR A 325 -13.47 29.40 -11.93
C TYR A 325 -12.15 29.24 -12.70
N ALA A 326 -11.28 30.25 -12.71
CA ALA A 326 -9.92 30.10 -13.23
C ALA A 326 -9.08 29.26 -12.26
N TYR A 327 -8.20 28.42 -12.81
CA TYR A 327 -7.25 27.64 -12.05
C TYR A 327 -5.95 28.40 -11.78
N TYR A 328 -5.41 28.16 -10.60
CA TYR A 328 -4.11 28.62 -10.13
C TYR A 328 -3.48 27.52 -9.29
N MET A 329 -2.27 27.78 -8.78
CA MET A 329 -1.63 26.87 -7.85
C MET A 329 -1.73 27.42 -6.42
N LYS A 330 -2.26 26.62 -5.49
CA LYS A 330 -2.53 26.99 -4.10
C LYS A 330 -1.60 26.25 -3.15
N ALA A 331 -0.99 26.98 -2.22
CA ALA A 331 -0.07 26.41 -1.25
C ALA A 331 -0.80 25.43 -0.31
N GLY A 332 -0.31 24.19 -0.24
CA GLY A 332 -0.79 23.16 0.69
C GLY A 332 -2.22 22.69 0.49
N ASP A 333 -2.90 23.06 -0.60
CA ASP A 333 -4.33 22.77 -0.77
C ASP A 333 -4.70 22.49 -2.24
N SER A 334 -4.87 21.22 -2.56
CA SER A 334 -5.32 20.74 -3.87
C SER A 334 -6.85 20.83 -4.02
N SER A 335 -7.34 20.82 -5.26
CA SER A 335 -8.78 20.60 -5.47
C SER A 335 -9.24 19.24 -4.91
N ASN A 336 -10.29 19.28 -4.10
CA ASN A 336 -10.87 18.12 -3.43
C ASN A 336 -11.85 17.33 -4.30
N GLN A 337 -11.99 17.61 -5.60
CA GLN A 337 -12.91 16.89 -6.48
C GLN A 337 -12.36 16.70 -7.91
N LEU A 338 -11.07 17.00 -8.13
CA LEU A 338 -10.43 16.85 -9.42
C LEU A 338 -10.30 15.36 -9.78
N ARG A 339 -10.83 15.01 -10.95
CA ARG A 339 -10.81 13.68 -11.53
C ARG A 339 -10.20 13.71 -12.91
N ILE A 340 -9.61 12.58 -13.29
CA ILE A 340 -9.05 12.36 -14.61
C ILE A 340 -9.90 11.37 -15.40
N GLU A 341 -10.16 11.67 -16.66
CA GLU A 341 -10.80 10.75 -17.60
C GLU A 341 -9.85 10.40 -18.73
N LEU A 342 -9.81 9.11 -19.07
CA LEU A 342 -9.04 8.56 -20.19
C LEU A 342 -10.02 8.02 -21.23
N PRO A 343 -10.47 8.82 -22.22
CA PRO A 343 -11.57 8.45 -23.11
C PRO A 343 -11.33 7.19 -23.93
N ASN A 344 -10.06 6.92 -24.27
CA ASN A 344 -9.66 5.83 -25.16
C ASN A 344 -8.77 4.78 -24.47
N ASN A 345 -8.63 4.83 -23.14
CA ASN A 345 -7.77 3.91 -22.38
C ASN A 345 -8.47 3.46 -21.08
N SER A 346 -8.73 2.16 -20.98
CA SER A 346 -9.34 1.52 -19.79
C SER A 346 -8.30 1.00 -18.78
N GLY A 347 -7.01 1.07 -19.10
CA GLY A 347 -5.89 0.70 -18.24
C GLY A 347 -5.31 1.89 -17.48
N CYS A 348 -4.04 1.75 -17.07
CA CYS A 348 -3.28 2.84 -16.47
C CYS A 348 -2.95 3.90 -17.53
N LEU A 349 -2.89 5.16 -17.10
CA LEU A 349 -2.42 6.30 -17.88
C LEU A 349 -1.02 6.04 -18.45
N LYS A 350 -0.83 6.34 -19.73
CA LYS A 350 0.43 6.17 -20.45
C LYS A 350 0.87 7.47 -21.13
N ASP A 351 2.14 7.51 -21.48
CA ASP A 351 2.67 8.54 -22.36
C ASP A 351 1.89 8.57 -23.69
N GLY A 352 1.55 9.77 -24.13
CA GLY A 352 0.81 10.01 -25.36
C GLY A 352 -0.71 9.89 -25.27
N ASP A 353 -1.27 9.45 -24.13
CA ASP A 353 -2.72 9.37 -23.92
C ASP A 353 -3.36 10.76 -23.96
N ASN A 354 -4.58 10.82 -24.52
CA ASN A 354 -5.45 11.98 -24.37
C ASN A 354 -6.27 11.83 -23.09
N ILE A 355 -6.28 12.88 -22.27
CA ILE A 355 -7.03 12.94 -21.03
C ILE A 355 -7.99 14.12 -21.03
N ARG A 356 -8.96 14.06 -20.14
CA ARG A 356 -9.78 15.21 -19.72
C ARG A 356 -9.67 15.34 -18.21
N LEU A 357 -9.70 16.56 -17.72
CA LEU A 357 -9.76 16.85 -16.29
C LEU A 357 -11.16 17.37 -15.98
N ARG A 358 -11.78 16.84 -14.92
CA ARG A 358 -13.13 17.18 -14.49
C ARG A 358 -13.13 17.50 -13.01
N ASP A 359 -13.82 18.55 -12.60
CA ASP A 359 -13.87 18.99 -11.21
C ASP A 359 -15.29 19.43 -10.84
N ARG A 360 -15.53 19.70 -9.56
CA ARG A 360 -16.85 20.05 -9.01
C ARG A 360 -16.95 21.55 -8.79
N ASP A 361 -17.92 22.19 -9.45
CA ASP A 361 -18.40 23.50 -9.04
C ASP A 361 -19.19 23.34 -7.73
N THR A 362 -18.61 23.81 -6.63
CA THR A 362 -19.19 23.71 -5.29
C THR A 362 -20.39 24.64 -5.07
N VAL A 363 -20.56 25.68 -5.89
CA VAL A 363 -21.73 26.57 -5.83
C VAL A 363 -22.93 25.93 -6.51
N ARG A 364 -22.72 25.37 -7.70
CA ARG A 364 -23.80 24.76 -8.51
C ARG A 364 -24.02 23.29 -8.20
N GLY A 365 -23.12 22.65 -7.46
CA GLY A 365 -23.18 21.22 -7.20
C GLY A 365 -23.17 20.41 -8.49
N SER A 366 -22.36 20.80 -9.48
CA SER A 366 -22.28 20.15 -10.79
C SER A 366 -20.83 19.96 -11.22
N ASP A 367 -20.58 18.91 -11.99
CA ASP A 367 -19.25 18.61 -12.53
C ASP A 367 -19.03 19.33 -13.85
N TYR A 368 -17.84 19.92 -14.02
CA TYR A 368 -17.43 20.59 -15.24
C TYR A 368 -16.02 20.16 -15.65
N TYR A 369 -15.72 20.25 -16.93
CA TYR A 369 -14.40 19.98 -17.49
C TYR A 369 -13.53 21.23 -17.47
N LEU A 370 -12.24 21.00 -17.28
CA LEU A 370 -11.22 22.04 -17.38
C LEU A 370 -10.99 22.36 -18.86
N GLN A 371 -11.06 23.64 -19.21
CA GLN A 371 -11.03 24.13 -20.58
C GLN A 371 -9.93 25.18 -20.77
N ASN A 372 -9.30 25.16 -21.95
CA ASN A 372 -8.53 26.29 -22.46
C ASN A 372 -9.43 27.47 -22.84
N TRP A 373 -9.34 28.59 -22.14
CA TRP A 373 -10.17 29.75 -22.42
C TRP A 373 -9.81 30.40 -23.78
N ALA A 374 -10.80 30.54 -24.66
CA ALA A 374 -10.54 30.79 -26.08
C ALA A 374 -10.27 32.27 -26.44
N SER A 375 -10.80 33.24 -25.67
CA SER A 375 -10.82 34.65 -26.09
C SER A 375 -10.83 35.65 -24.92
N GLY A 376 -10.70 36.93 -25.25
CA GLY A 376 -10.71 38.04 -24.29
C GLY A 376 -9.41 38.16 -23.49
N SER A 377 -9.44 38.95 -22.41
CA SER A 377 -8.29 39.19 -21.53
C SER A 377 -7.82 37.94 -20.77
N TRP A 378 -8.68 36.93 -20.67
CA TRP A 378 -8.40 35.63 -20.04
C TRP A 378 -8.06 34.54 -21.04
N LYS A 379 -7.86 34.87 -22.32
CA LYS A 379 -7.39 33.92 -23.32
C LYS A 379 -6.19 33.11 -22.81
N GLU A 380 -6.17 31.82 -23.15
CA GLU A 380 -5.16 30.82 -22.74
C GLU A 380 -5.17 30.42 -21.25
N HIS A 381 -6.03 30.98 -20.40
CA HIS A 381 -6.12 30.55 -19.01
C HIS A 381 -6.93 29.25 -18.88
N LEU A 382 -6.64 28.47 -17.84
CA LEU A 382 -7.35 27.22 -17.54
C LEU A 382 -8.58 27.49 -16.67
N TYR A 383 -9.75 27.03 -17.08
CA TYR A 383 -11.02 27.28 -16.38
C TYR A 383 -11.85 26.04 -16.13
N LEU A 384 -12.55 25.97 -15.00
CA LEU A 384 -13.65 25.04 -14.75
C LEU A 384 -14.93 25.59 -15.42
N TRP A 385 -15.35 25.07 -16.58
CA TRP A 385 -16.44 25.73 -17.31
C TRP A 385 -17.35 24.83 -18.15
N SER A 386 -16.80 23.81 -18.80
CA SER A 386 -17.56 23.10 -19.83
C SER A 386 -18.36 21.93 -19.25
N SER A 387 -19.67 21.85 -19.51
CA SER A 387 -20.50 20.71 -19.08
C SER A 387 -20.42 19.52 -20.03
N SER A 388 -19.74 19.65 -21.17
CA SER A 388 -19.62 18.60 -22.18
C SER A 388 -18.27 18.72 -22.88
N PRO A 389 -17.46 17.64 -22.91
CA PRO A 389 -16.09 17.76 -23.38
C PRO A 389 -16.02 17.81 -24.90
N ALA A 390 -15.24 18.74 -25.43
CA ALA A 390 -14.85 18.87 -26.83
C ALA A 390 -13.30 18.81 -26.95
N ASN A 391 -12.73 19.38 -28.01
CA ASN A 391 -11.27 19.40 -28.19
C ASN A 391 -10.57 20.40 -27.24
N ALA A 392 -11.26 21.44 -26.76
CA ALA A 392 -10.67 22.48 -25.93
C ALA A 392 -10.39 22.01 -24.48
N GLU A 393 -11.02 20.92 -24.05
CA GLU A 393 -10.92 20.30 -22.73
C GLU A 393 -9.97 19.09 -22.69
N GLN A 394 -9.30 18.82 -23.82
CA GLN A 394 -8.43 17.65 -23.96
C GLN A 394 -6.96 18.03 -23.89
N PHE A 395 -6.22 17.21 -23.15
CA PHE A 395 -4.77 17.31 -23.01
C PHE A 395 -4.11 16.01 -23.41
N ARG A 396 -3.07 16.09 -24.23
CA ARG A 396 -2.16 14.97 -24.45
C ARG A 396 -1.12 14.96 -23.33
N VAL A 397 -0.99 13.81 -22.69
CA VAL A 397 -0.04 13.58 -21.60
C VAL A 397 1.32 13.22 -22.17
N HIS A 398 2.38 13.85 -21.65
CA HIS A 398 3.76 13.44 -21.90
C HIS A 398 4.45 13.13 -20.58
N LEU A 399 4.86 11.88 -20.39
CA LEU A 399 5.63 11.43 -19.23
C LEU A 399 7.12 11.69 -19.51
N LYS A 400 7.76 12.56 -18.72
CA LYS A 400 9.14 12.98 -18.98
C LYS A 400 10.19 12.12 -18.29
N ARG A 401 9.77 11.33 -17.31
CA ARG A 401 10.67 10.48 -16.52
C ARG A 401 10.32 9.01 -16.69
N PRO A 402 11.29 8.13 -16.99
CA PRO A 402 11.04 6.70 -17.02
C PRO A 402 10.76 6.15 -15.61
N ALA A 403 9.92 5.13 -15.56
CA ALA A 403 9.66 4.36 -14.35
C ALA A 403 10.90 3.54 -13.97
N HIS A 404 11.26 3.53 -12.68
CA HIS A 404 12.28 2.64 -12.14
C HIS A 404 11.60 1.64 -11.24
N TYR A 405 11.72 0.37 -11.63
CA TYR A 405 11.21 -0.77 -10.91
C TYR A 405 12.43 -1.55 -10.41
N PRO A 406 12.71 -1.53 -9.09
CA PRO A 406 13.86 -2.20 -8.52
C PRO A 406 13.97 -3.66 -8.98
N ASP A 407 15.16 -4.04 -9.45
CA ASP A 407 15.54 -5.43 -9.71
C ASP A 407 16.28 -5.96 -8.48
N TRP A 408 15.86 -7.15 -8.02
CA TRP A 408 16.43 -7.83 -6.86
C TRP A 408 16.93 -9.23 -7.21
N SER A 409 17.19 -9.53 -8.49
CA SER A 409 17.75 -10.82 -8.93
C SER A 409 19.05 -11.15 -8.19
N SER A 410 19.88 -10.15 -7.90
CA SER A 410 21.13 -10.31 -7.15
C SER A 410 20.94 -10.70 -5.68
N LYS A 411 19.73 -10.53 -5.14
CA LYS A 411 19.35 -10.94 -3.79
C LYS A 411 18.74 -12.34 -3.75
N LEU A 412 18.57 -12.99 -4.91
CA LEU A 412 18.01 -14.32 -5.01
C LEU A 412 19.11 -15.37 -5.16
N HIS A 413 18.97 -16.47 -4.42
CA HIS A 413 19.76 -17.67 -4.58
C HIS A 413 18.91 -18.73 -5.29
N TYR A 414 19.41 -19.22 -6.43
CA TYR A 414 18.71 -20.12 -7.36
C TYR A 414 19.01 -21.60 -7.09
#